data_AF-A0A4R6QS55-F1
#
_entry.id   AF-A0A4R6QS55-F1
#
_cell.length_a   1.000
_cell.length_b   1.000
_cell.length_c   1.000
_cell.angle_alpha   90.00
_cell.angle_beta   90.00
_cell.angle_gamma   90.00
#
_symmetry.space_group_name_H-M   'P 1'
#
loop_
_entity.id
_entity.type
_entity.pdbx_description
1 polymer ?
#
loop_
_entity_poly.entity_id
_entity_poly.type
_entity_poly.pdbx_seq_one_letter_code
_entity_poly.pdbx_strand_id
1 'polypeptide(L)'
;MSSAFLCRLSRASLFGVLVIQASCGGGGGSEPAAPSPTATPLAAPSITAAPLAAIANDGASVSFTVNASGSEPLSYQWLRNGSPVSGATSNGYSLPSAQLTDNGAQFSVTVSNAAGGVTSAAASLTVKPIIASLVTGLPTAVSIDEGVSYTWTVVPRGSQPISLQWLRDGAPIPGATGLSYKLDKLSYGDDGARIAAQLTNPAGTIESSATLLSASPAKAPTHLSACQTINQPGSYLLDADLSIGLPLDGLPCIRIKDTSNVLLDCAGHAIATGLRDQGSRALEILNVSQVAVRACRVSAAWTDIQNVKDLSFTNSVLSSTDPSVPSIVNVTNSERLRFDGNQLAGSYQQHYTHRATISNNRVTTVPVVVVAGLLISNYGSNNRLLGNELDGNWNASIKEWNGADDGIILTDEIDALVQDNTIRNVWDAGIEWVGDLNGAIIRRNRISNAAIYGIGGWYWSSVFNSQFSDNQVEQAPALFGLFRSFCLRAAGSDWQHVLPADTAIRFENNVFSGNVLTKPLTGSTSRASYFNFSFPFDSQNACSIVPGERKPTPAEVKLGNNIFKNNNFGSETGYPYFDGSLNGAGVIVDGGGNVCSVVKEVNYPLICNAK
;
A
#
# COMPACT_ATOMS: atom_id res chain seq x y z
N MET A 1 -6.80 14.05 97.87
CA MET A 1 -5.58 14.78 97.46
C MET A 1 -4.45 13.76 97.47
N SER A 2 -4.22 13.12 96.32
CA SER A 2 -3.13 13.46 95.38
C SER A 2 -1.82 12.81 95.83
N SER A 3 -1.41 11.70 95.20
CA SER A 3 -0.38 11.64 94.12
C SER A 3 1.04 11.81 94.69
N ALA A 4 2.09 11.06 94.33
CA ALA A 4 2.34 10.22 93.16
C ALA A 4 3.44 9.17 93.42
N PHE A 5 3.38 8.12 92.60
CA PHE A 5 4.39 7.09 92.35
C PHE A 5 5.65 7.65 91.66
N LEU A 6 6.81 7.04 91.95
CA LEU A 6 7.99 7.02 91.07
C LEU A 6 8.67 5.65 91.18
N CYS A 7 8.49 4.80 90.16
CA CYS A 7 9.23 3.55 89.97
C CYS A 7 9.91 3.62 88.60
N ARG A 8 11.25 3.47 88.57
CA ARG A 8 12.03 3.35 87.33
C ARG A 8 11.96 1.90 86.85
N LEU A 9 11.47 1.69 85.63
CA LEU A 9 11.57 0.43 84.89
C LEU A 9 12.67 0.54 83.83
N SER A 10 13.60 -0.41 83.82
CA SER A 10 14.41 -0.77 82.65
C SER A 10 13.87 -2.06 82.05
N ARG A 11 13.77 -2.07 80.71
CA ARG A 11 13.16 -3.07 79.84
C ARG A 11 13.65 -4.51 80.06
N ALA A 12 12.70 -5.44 80.08
CA ALA A 12 12.79 -6.73 79.38
C ALA A 12 11.37 -7.27 79.17
N SER A 13 10.85 -7.09 77.96
CA SER A 13 9.60 -7.71 77.50
C SER A 13 9.88 -9.16 77.08
N LEU A 14 9.75 -10.09 78.03
CA LEU A 14 9.38 -11.47 77.73
C LEU A 14 7.91 -11.64 78.15
N PHE A 15 7.08 -12.11 77.22
CA PHE A 15 5.76 -12.67 77.54
C PHE A 15 5.97 -13.97 78.36
N GLY A 16 6.15 -13.81 79.67
CA GLY A 16 6.06 -14.89 80.64
C GLY A 16 4.75 -14.75 81.40
N VAL A 17 3.83 -15.69 81.20
CA VAL A 17 2.63 -15.83 82.02
C VAL A 17 3.10 -16.18 83.44
N LEU A 18 2.78 -15.28 84.37
CA LEU A 18 2.93 -15.47 85.81
C LEU A 18 1.86 -16.47 86.28
N VAL A 19 2.25 -17.72 86.56
CA VAL A 19 1.42 -18.65 87.33
C VAL A 19 1.99 -18.71 88.74
N ILE A 20 1.25 -18.14 89.69
CA ILE A 20 1.47 -18.29 91.12
C ILE A 20 0.92 -19.66 91.50
N GLN A 21 1.78 -20.60 91.91
CA GLN A 21 1.34 -21.81 92.62
C GLN A 21 1.75 -21.73 94.08
N ALA A 22 0.73 -21.70 94.95
CA ALA A 22 0.86 -21.92 96.37
C ALA A 22 1.13 -23.41 96.62
N SER A 23 2.21 -23.70 97.35
CA SER A 23 2.56 -25.06 97.77
C SER A 23 1.82 -25.42 99.06
N CYS A 24 1.15 -26.58 99.06
CA CYS A 24 0.88 -27.35 100.26
C CYS A 24 1.00 -28.85 99.96
N GLY A 25 1.92 -29.52 100.68
CA GLY A 25 1.76 -30.88 101.20
C GLY A 25 1.82 -32.08 100.24
N GLY A 26 2.99 -32.72 100.21
CA GLY A 26 3.16 -34.17 100.42
C GLY A 26 2.48 -35.18 99.49
N GLY A 27 3.28 -35.96 98.76
CA GLY A 27 2.87 -37.25 98.21
C GLY A 27 3.61 -37.61 96.93
N GLY A 28 4.46 -38.63 96.98
CA GLY A 28 5.23 -39.11 95.84
C GLY A 28 4.34 -39.59 94.69
N GLY A 29 4.56 -39.00 93.52
CA GLY A 29 4.08 -39.49 92.23
C GLY A 29 4.98 -38.88 91.17
N SER A 30 5.72 -39.73 90.45
CA SER A 30 6.50 -39.30 89.29
C SER A 30 5.55 -38.88 88.18
N GLU A 31 5.32 -37.57 88.06
CA GLU A 31 4.64 -36.96 86.92
C GLU A 31 5.52 -37.15 85.68
N PRO A 32 4.99 -37.71 84.56
CA PRO A 32 5.77 -37.82 83.34
C PRO A 32 6.09 -36.41 82.86
N ALA A 33 7.37 -36.16 82.57
CA ALA A 33 7.83 -34.88 82.01
C ALA A 33 6.91 -34.46 80.86
N ALA A 34 6.28 -33.29 80.98
CA ALA A 34 5.53 -32.70 79.88
C ALA A 34 6.45 -32.64 78.66
N PRO A 35 6.01 -33.07 77.46
CA PRO A 35 6.84 -32.98 76.27
C PRO A 35 7.26 -31.52 76.13
N SER A 36 8.57 -31.28 76.11
CA SER A 36 9.12 -29.99 75.70
C SER A 36 8.45 -29.62 74.38
N PRO A 37 7.93 -28.38 74.19
CA PRO A 37 7.35 -28.01 72.93
C PRO A 37 8.44 -28.17 71.86
N THR A 38 8.35 -29.23 71.07
CA THR A 38 9.22 -29.44 69.92
C THR A 38 8.89 -28.29 68.98
N ALA A 39 9.69 -27.22 69.05
CA ALA A 39 9.58 -26.10 68.13
C ALA A 39 9.80 -26.71 66.74
N THR A 40 8.74 -26.81 65.95
CA THR A 40 8.84 -27.21 64.56
C THR A 40 9.82 -26.27 63.88
N PRO A 41 10.91 -26.77 63.28
CA PRO A 41 11.92 -25.90 62.69
C PRO A 41 11.27 -25.06 61.60
N LEU A 42 11.38 -23.74 61.73
CA LEU A 42 10.78 -22.79 60.80
C LEU A 42 11.50 -22.89 59.46
N ALA A 43 10.79 -23.33 58.41
CA ALA A 43 11.32 -23.45 57.07
C ALA A 43 11.25 -22.11 56.35
N ALA A 44 12.38 -21.62 55.85
CA ALA A 44 12.44 -20.41 55.02
C ALA A 44 11.67 -20.62 53.70
N PRO A 45 11.12 -19.56 53.08
CA PRO A 45 10.36 -19.69 51.86
C PRO A 45 11.26 -20.13 50.70
N SER A 46 10.73 -20.99 49.84
CA SER A 46 11.35 -21.43 48.58
C SER A 46 10.33 -21.33 47.46
N ILE A 47 10.76 -20.81 46.30
CA ILE A 47 9.90 -20.69 45.12
C ILE A 47 9.83 -22.05 44.42
N THR A 48 8.65 -22.64 44.36
CA THR A 48 8.39 -23.91 43.65
C THR A 48 7.95 -23.67 42.20
N ALA A 49 7.35 -22.50 41.91
CA ALA A 49 7.15 -22.01 40.56
C ALA A 49 7.25 -20.48 40.52
N ALA A 50 8.21 -19.98 39.75
CA ALA A 50 8.35 -18.55 39.48
C ALA A 50 7.25 -18.06 38.51
N PRO A 51 6.94 -16.75 38.47
CA PRO A 51 6.03 -16.21 37.48
C PRO A 51 6.55 -16.47 36.06
N LEU A 52 5.63 -16.76 35.14
CA LEU A 52 5.94 -16.97 33.73
C LEU A 52 5.84 -15.66 32.94
N ALA A 53 6.63 -15.55 31.88
CA ALA A 53 6.49 -14.46 30.90
C ALA A 53 5.08 -14.43 30.32
N ALA A 54 4.58 -13.23 30.04
CA ALA A 54 3.23 -13.02 29.54
C ALA A 54 3.24 -12.14 28.29
N ILE A 55 2.28 -12.39 27.39
CA ILE A 55 2.02 -11.57 26.22
C ILE A 55 0.60 -11.04 26.34
N ALA A 56 0.43 -9.73 26.24
CA ALA A 56 -0.87 -9.07 26.26
C ALA A 56 -0.98 -8.09 25.08
N ASN A 57 -2.19 -7.86 24.61
CA ASN A 57 -2.45 -6.72 23.72
C ASN A 57 -2.60 -5.46 24.57
N ASP A 58 -2.27 -4.31 23.99
CA ASP A 58 -2.44 -3.01 24.64
C ASP A 58 -3.86 -2.81 25.18
N GLY A 59 -3.97 -2.38 26.43
CA GLY A 59 -5.23 -2.24 27.15
C GLY A 59 -5.77 -3.51 27.81
N ALA A 60 -5.29 -4.71 27.46
CA ALA A 60 -5.78 -5.98 28.01
C ALA A 60 -5.24 -6.24 29.43
N SER A 61 -5.98 -7.03 30.22
CA SER A 61 -5.51 -7.45 31.54
C SER A 61 -4.51 -8.61 31.44
N VAL A 62 -3.54 -8.66 32.36
CA VAL A 62 -2.57 -9.75 32.50
C VAL A 62 -2.41 -10.13 33.96
N SER A 63 -2.18 -11.40 34.24
CA SER A 63 -1.99 -11.92 35.59
C SER A 63 -0.68 -12.70 35.71
N PHE A 64 0.05 -12.44 36.78
CA PHE A 64 1.24 -13.17 37.20
C PHE A 64 0.92 -13.93 38.49
N THR A 65 1.44 -15.14 38.62
CA THR A 65 1.27 -15.98 39.81
C THR A 65 2.60 -16.55 40.25
N VAL A 66 2.73 -16.83 41.55
CA VAL A 66 3.88 -17.51 42.13
C VAL A 66 3.40 -18.64 43.03
N ASN A 67 4.10 -19.78 42.98
CA ASN A 67 3.96 -20.82 43.96
C ASN A 67 5.21 -20.85 44.84
N ALA A 68 5.01 -20.81 46.15
CA ALA A 68 6.06 -20.88 47.15
C ALA A 68 5.70 -21.89 48.25
N SER A 69 6.71 -22.50 48.83
CA SER A 69 6.62 -23.37 50.00
C SER A 69 7.39 -22.76 51.16
N GLY A 70 6.98 -23.01 52.40
CA GLY A 70 7.68 -22.56 53.60
C GLY A 70 6.77 -22.67 54.81
N SER A 71 7.26 -22.32 56.00
CA SER A 71 6.39 -22.21 57.17
C SER A 71 5.48 -20.98 57.05
N GLU A 72 4.19 -21.16 57.33
CA GLU A 72 3.20 -20.09 57.32
C GLU A 72 3.35 -19.14 58.54
N PRO A 73 2.91 -17.87 58.44
CA PRO A 73 2.32 -17.23 57.27
C PRO A 73 3.37 -16.77 56.25
N LEU A 74 3.13 -17.03 54.97
CA LEU A 74 3.88 -16.43 53.86
C LEU A 74 3.34 -15.03 53.53
N SER A 75 4.25 -14.05 53.43
CA SER A 75 3.96 -12.70 52.96
C SER A 75 4.54 -12.48 51.57
N TYR A 76 3.81 -11.78 50.69
CA TYR A 76 4.22 -11.52 49.31
C TYR A 76 4.36 -10.01 49.08
N GLN A 77 5.28 -9.63 48.20
CA GLN A 77 5.38 -8.26 47.67
C GLN A 77 5.82 -8.34 46.21
N TRP A 78 4.92 -8.00 45.29
CA TRP A 78 5.27 -7.92 43.86
C TRP A 78 6.14 -6.71 43.58
N LEU A 79 7.05 -6.88 42.62
CA LEU A 79 8.03 -5.92 42.15
C LEU A 79 7.82 -5.75 40.65
N ARG A 80 7.87 -4.50 40.19
CA ARG A 80 7.88 -4.14 38.78
C ARG A 80 9.18 -3.39 38.48
N ASN A 81 10.01 -3.94 37.60
CA ASN A 81 11.36 -3.45 37.30
C ASN A 81 12.21 -3.25 38.58
N GLY A 82 12.08 -4.17 39.54
CA GLY A 82 12.78 -4.10 40.83
C GLY A 82 12.15 -3.17 41.87
N SER A 83 11.12 -2.39 41.53
CA SER A 83 10.43 -1.49 42.46
C SER A 83 9.14 -2.11 43.00
N PRO A 84 8.84 -2.00 44.31
CA PRO A 84 7.61 -2.56 44.88
C PRO A 84 6.33 -1.98 44.25
N VAL A 85 5.39 -2.85 43.90
CA VAL A 85 4.04 -2.47 43.48
C VAL A 85 3.15 -2.32 44.72
N SER A 86 2.71 -1.09 44.99
CA SER A 86 1.89 -0.79 46.17
C SER A 86 0.64 -1.67 46.24
N GLY A 87 0.42 -2.32 47.39
CA GLY A 87 -0.76 -3.15 47.66
C GLY A 87 -0.78 -4.53 46.99
N ALA A 88 0.24 -4.89 46.20
CA ALA A 88 0.34 -6.20 45.56
C ALA A 88 0.97 -7.24 46.50
N THR A 89 0.18 -7.74 47.46
CA THR A 89 0.64 -8.60 48.56
C THR A 89 0.07 -10.03 48.55
N SER A 90 -0.56 -10.43 47.45
CA SER A 90 -1.08 -11.79 47.24
C SER A 90 -0.11 -12.67 46.44
N ASN A 91 -0.35 -13.99 46.43
CA ASN A 91 0.38 -14.95 45.57
C ASN A 91 0.11 -14.76 44.06
N GLY A 92 -0.78 -13.84 43.69
CA GLY A 92 -1.02 -13.39 42.33
C GLY A 92 -1.06 -11.88 42.23
N TYR A 93 -0.64 -11.35 41.09
CA TYR A 93 -0.74 -9.94 40.73
C TYR A 93 -1.44 -9.80 39.39
N SER A 94 -2.52 -9.02 39.36
CA SER A 94 -3.22 -8.68 38.13
C SER A 94 -2.91 -7.23 37.76
N LEU A 95 -2.45 -7.03 36.53
CA LEU A 95 -2.35 -5.73 35.88
C LEU A 95 -3.62 -5.57 35.03
N PRO A 96 -4.59 -4.72 35.42
CA PRO A 96 -5.89 -4.67 34.76
C PRO A 96 -5.83 -4.14 33.33
N SER A 97 -4.81 -3.36 33.00
CA SER A 97 -4.61 -2.78 31.67
C SER A 97 -3.12 -2.65 31.39
N ALA A 98 -2.58 -3.58 30.61
CA ALA A 98 -1.20 -3.54 30.14
C ALA A 98 -1.08 -2.47 29.05
N GLN A 99 -0.26 -1.46 29.28
CA GLN A 99 -0.01 -0.38 28.33
C GLN A 99 1.24 -0.67 27.51
N LEU A 100 1.39 -0.09 26.31
CA LEU A 100 2.64 -0.20 25.54
C LEU A 100 3.89 0.27 26.31
N THR A 101 3.74 1.20 27.26
CA THR A 101 4.80 1.61 28.19
C THR A 101 5.25 0.51 29.16
N ASP A 102 4.48 -0.56 29.26
CA ASP A 102 4.78 -1.74 30.07
C ASP A 102 5.52 -2.82 29.27
N ASN A 103 5.74 -2.62 27.96
CA ASN A 103 6.46 -3.57 27.13
C ASN A 103 7.92 -3.73 27.61
N GLY A 104 8.33 -4.97 27.85
CA GLY A 104 9.62 -5.31 28.44
C GLY A 104 9.69 -5.15 29.97
N ALA A 105 8.60 -4.75 30.63
CA ALA A 105 8.58 -4.68 32.09
C ALA A 105 8.80 -6.07 32.71
N GLN A 106 9.57 -6.10 33.78
CA GLN A 106 9.93 -7.31 34.52
C GLN A 106 9.13 -7.38 35.81
N PHE A 107 8.43 -8.49 36.03
CA PHE A 107 7.64 -8.75 37.23
C PHE A 107 8.27 -9.88 38.03
N SER A 108 8.64 -9.58 39.26
CA SER A 108 9.14 -10.56 40.23
C SER A 108 8.38 -10.39 41.55
N VAL A 109 8.53 -11.35 42.46
CA VAL A 109 7.87 -11.28 43.77
C VAL A 109 8.84 -11.72 44.85
N THR A 110 8.87 -10.94 45.93
CA THR A 110 9.56 -11.32 47.16
C THR A 110 8.57 -12.03 48.07
N VAL A 111 8.91 -13.24 48.49
CA VAL A 111 8.15 -14.06 49.44
C VAL A 111 8.94 -14.16 50.74
N SER A 112 8.35 -13.83 51.88
CA SER A 112 9.02 -13.80 53.18
C SER A 112 8.18 -14.40 54.30
N ASN A 113 8.85 -15.00 55.29
CA ASN A 113 8.29 -15.37 56.59
C ASN A 113 9.31 -15.06 57.70
N ALA A 114 9.07 -15.51 58.93
CA ALA A 114 9.99 -15.25 60.05
C ALA A 114 11.36 -15.95 59.95
N ALA A 115 11.56 -16.91 59.02
CA ALA A 115 12.83 -17.59 58.79
C ALA A 115 13.67 -16.91 57.69
N GLY A 116 13.09 -16.02 56.88
CA GLY A 116 13.82 -15.30 55.83
C GLY A 116 12.93 -14.90 54.65
N GLY A 117 13.56 -14.56 53.51
CA GLY A 117 12.86 -14.21 52.29
C GLY A 117 13.64 -14.60 51.03
N VAL A 118 12.89 -14.81 49.95
CA VAL A 118 13.39 -15.18 48.63
C VAL A 118 12.68 -14.34 47.57
N THR A 119 13.42 -13.88 46.55
CA THR A 119 12.85 -13.20 45.39
C THR A 119 12.83 -14.16 44.21
N SER A 120 11.71 -14.22 43.50
CA SER A 120 11.58 -15.05 42.30
C SER A 120 12.47 -14.57 41.16
N ALA A 121 12.73 -15.44 40.18
CA ALA A 121 13.12 -15.01 38.85
C ALA A 121 12.06 -14.05 38.28
N ALA A 122 12.49 -13.11 37.43
CA ALA A 122 11.60 -12.13 36.81
C ALA A 122 10.90 -12.71 35.58
N ALA A 123 9.59 -12.45 35.47
CA ALA A 123 8.79 -12.68 34.29
C ALA A 123 8.75 -11.42 33.42
N SER A 124 9.05 -11.54 32.13
CA SER A 124 8.91 -10.43 31.18
C SER A 124 7.47 -10.29 30.69
N LEU A 125 6.96 -9.06 30.63
CA LEU A 125 5.72 -8.72 29.94
C LEU A 125 6.04 -8.21 28.53
N THR A 126 5.49 -8.85 27.50
CA THR A 126 5.46 -8.31 26.14
C THR A 126 4.09 -7.72 25.85
N VAL A 127 4.02 -6.43 25.54
CA VAL A 127 2.76 -5.78 25.16
C VAL A 127 2.76 -5.53 23.66
N LYS A 128 1.78 -6.10 22.96
CA LYS A 128 1.62 -5.94 21.51
C LYS A 128 0.64 -4.79 21.21
N PRO A 129 0.97 -3.89 20.27
CA PRO A 129 0.05 -2.84 19.86
C PRO A 129 -1.19 -3.43 19.16
N ILE A 130 -2.33 -2.77 19.31
CA ILE A 130 -3.58 -3.08 18.59
C ILE A 130 -3.68 -2.13 17.40
N ILE A 131 -3.94 -2.68 16.21
CA ILE A 131 -4.12 -1.89 14.98
C ILE A 131 -5.24 -0.87 15.12
N ALA A 132 -5.04 0.32 14.54
CA ALA A 132 -6.05 1.37 14.59
C ALA A 132 -7.30 0.98 13.78
N SER A 133 -8.47 1.45 14.20
CA SER A 133 -9.74 1.27 13.51
C SER A 133 -10.68 2.46 13.71
N LEU A 134 -11.74 2.57 12.90
CA LEU A 134 -12.82 3.55 13.12
C LEU A 134 -13.90 2.98 14.03
N VAL A 135 -14.45 3.81 14.94
CA VAL A 135 -15.63 3.46 15.76
C VAL A 135 -16.87 3.30 14.88
N THR A 136 -17.05 4.24 13.95
CA THR A 136 -18.11 4.22 12.95
C THR A 136 -17.45 4.41 11.60
N GLY A 137 -17.78 3.53 10.64
CA GLY A 137 -17.32 3.68 9.27
C GLY A 137 -17.85 4.96 8.61
N LEU A 138 -17.16 5.41 7.57
CA LEU A 138 -17.66 6.49 6.72
C LEU A 138 -18.92 6.01 5.96
N PRO A 139 -19.84 6.92 5.58
CA PRO A 139 -20.95 6.56 4.69
C PRO A 139 -20.40 5.96 3.39
N THR A 140 -21.10 4.97 2.82
CA THR A 140 -20.66 4.32 1.58
C THR A 140 -20.83 5.20 0.35
N ALA A 141 -21.85 6.07 0.34
CA ALA A 141 -22.09 7.04 -0.71
C ALA A 141 -22.81 8.27 -0.17
N VAL A 142 -22.60 9.42 -0.82
CA VAL A 142 -23.33 10.67 -0.58
C VAL A 142 -23.65 11.34 -1.90
N SER A 143 -24.90 11.80 -2.06
CA SER A 143 -25.31 12.64 -3.18
C SER A 143 -25.47 14.06 -2.66
N ILE A 144 -24.79 15.00 -3.29
CA ILE A 144 -24.72 16.40 -2.84
C ILE A 144 -25.01 17.28 -4.06
N ASP A 145 -25.84 18.30 -3.87
CA ASP A 145 -26.11 19.27 -4.93
C ASP A 145 -24.86 20.10 -5.22
N GLU A 146 -24.64 20.43 -6.50
CA GLU A 146 -23.53 21.29 -6.92
C GLU A 146 -23.46 22.58 -6.08
N GLY A 147 -22.26 22.93 -5.62
CA GLY A 147 -21.99 24.12 -4.82
C GLY A 147 -22.23 23.97 -3.31
N VAL A 148 -22.76 22.83 -2.84
CA VAL A 148 -23.02 22.57 -1.41
C VAL A 148 -21.77 21.98 -0.73
N SER A 149 -21.55 22.33 0.54
CA SER A 149 -20.45 21.82 1.37
C SER A 149 -20.81 20.51 2.09
N TYR A 150 -19.83 19.65 2.33
CA TYR A 150 -19.99 18.42 3.13
C TYR A 150 -18.81 18.21 4.07
N THR A 151 -19.05 17.63 5.26
CA THR A 151 -18.00 17.35 6.26
C THR A 151 -18.05 15.89 6.69
N TRP A 152 -16.93 15.19 6.55
CA TRP A 152 -16.70 13.89 7.16
C TRP A 152 -16.06 14.06 8.53
N THR A 153 -16.44 13.18 9.46
CA THR A 153 -15.83 13.08 10.79
C THR A 153 -15.49 11.63 11.09
N VAL A 154 -14.38 11.42 11.80
CA VAL A 154 -13.95 10.09 12.23
C VAL A 154 -13.64 10.08 13.72
N VAL A 155 -13.81 8.91 14.32
CA VAL A 155 -13.39 8.64 15.70
C VAL A 155 -12.53 7.38 15.67
N PRO A 156 -11.20 7.49 15.67
CA PRO A 156 -10.32 6.34 15.68
C PRO A 156 -10.23 5.69 17.08
N ARG A 157 -9.95 4.39 17.12
CA ARG A 157 -9.56 3.60 18.31
C ARG A 157 -8.35 2.73 17.98
N GLY A 158 -7.64 2.27 19.01
CA GLY A 158 -6.44 1.45 18.88
C GLY A 158 -5.29 2.00 19.74
N SER A 159 -4.12 1.37 19.65
CA SER A 159 -2.93 1.82 20.37
C SER A 159 -2.45 3.19 19.88
N GLN A 160 -2.00 4.03 20.81
CA GLN A 160 -1.45 5.36 20.53
C GLN A 160 0.06 5.30 20.21
N PRO A 161 0.62 6.26 19.45
CA PRO A 161 -0.07 7.35 18.76
C PRO A 161 -0.78 6.86 17.49
N ILE A 162 -2.00 7.37 17.26
CA ILE A 162 -2.72 7.19 15.98
C ILE A 162 -2.53 8.45 15.14
N SER A 163 -1.97 8.28 13.95
CA SER A 163 -1.92 9.31 12.92
C SER A 163 -3.01 9.07 11.87
N LEU A 164 -3.52 10.15 11.29
CA LEU A 164 -4.59 10.11 10.29
C LEU A 164 -4.18 10.88 9.04
N GLN A 165 -4.57 10.35 7.88
CA GLN A 165 -4.48 11.04 6.60
C GLN A 165 -5.77 10.79 5.81
N TRP A 166 -6.47 11.85 5.41
CA TRP A 166 -7.60 11.72 4.48
C TRP A 166 -7.11 11.44 3.07
N LEU A 167 -7.80 10.53 2.40
CA LEU A 167 -7.51 10.11 1.05
C LEU A 167 -8.66 10.52 0.12
N ARG A 168 -8.30 10.93 -1.10
CA ARG A 168 -9.19 11.10 -2.23
C ARG A 168 -8.74 10.19 -3.35
N ASP A 169 -9.61 9.30 -3.81
CA ASP A 169 -9.31 8.31 -4.85
C ASP A 169 -8.05 7.49 -4.50
N GLY A 170 -7.86 7.27 -3.19
CA GLY A 170 -6.71 6.61 -2.57
C GLY A 170 -5.43 7.44 -2.47
N ALA A 171 -5.37 8.66 -3.02
CA ALA A 171 -4.24 9.57 -2.86
C ALA A 171 -4.40 10.45 -1.61
N PRO A 172 -3.32 10.77 -0.89
CA PRO A 172 -3.39 11.67 0.26
C PRO A 172 -3.84 13.07 -0.16
N ILE A 173 -4.81 13.60 0.56
CA ILE A 173 -5.21 15.01 0.44
C ILE A 173 -4.21 15.84 1.27
N PRO A 174 -3.38 16.69 0.65
CA PRO A 174 -2.32 17.40 1.37
C PRO A 174 -2.85 18.19 2.57
N GLY A 175 -2.23 17.99 3.74
CA GLY A 175 -2.58 18.67 4.99
C GLY A 175 -3.86 18.18 5.69
N ALA A 176 -4.61 17.26 5.10
CA ALA A 176 -5.83 16.73 5.69
C ALA A 176 -5.52 15.59 6.69
N THR A 177 -5.07 15.96 7.89
CA THR A 177 -4.71 15.02 8.97
C THR A 177 -5.61 15.11 10.21
N GLY A 178 -6.59 16.02 10.20
CA GLY A 178 -7.53 16.21 11.31
C GLY A 178 -8.61 15.14 11.39
N LEU A 179 -9.26 15.02 12.54
CA LEU A 179 -10.40 14.10 12.74
C LEU A 179 -11.64 14.45 11.91
N SER A 180 -11.63 15.58 11.21
CA SER A 180 -12.64 15.96 10.23
C SER A 180 -11.99 16.42 8.92
N TYR A 181 -12.72 16.20 7.82
CA TYR A 181 -12.39 16.74 6.51
C TYR A 181 -13.63 17.43 5.94
N LYS A 182 -13.49 18.69 5.51
CA LYS A 182 -14.56 19.49 4.94
C LYS A 182 -14.28 19.73 3.46
N LEU A 183 -15.22 19.34 2.61
CA LEU A 183 -15.29 19.78 1.22
C LEU A 183 -16.17 21.02 1.17
N ASP A 184 -15.59 22.18 0.87
CA ASP A 184 -16.30 23.47 0.95
C ASP A 184 -17.38 23.63 -0.12
N LYS A 185 -17.14 23.13 -1.33
CA LYS A 185 -18.10 23.13 -2.44
C LYS A 185 -17.88 21.90 -3.29
N LEU A 186 -18.95 21.15 -3.54
CA LEU A 186 -18.95 20.12 -4.56
C LEU A 186 -19.04 20.74 -5.95
N SER A 187 -18.28 20.20 -6.89
CA SER A 187 -18.32 20.51 -8.31
C SER A 187 -18.53 19.25 -9.13
N TYR A 188 -18.86 19.36 -10.42
CA TYR A 188 -19.04 18.16 -11.24
C TYR A 188 -17.74 17.38 -11.44
N GLY A 189 -16.56 18.01 -11.38
CA GLY A 189 -15.29 17.27 -11.36
C GLY A 189 -15.09 16.41 -10.10
N ASP A 190 -15.88 16.64 -9.04
CA ASP A 190 -15.91 15.79 -7.84
C ASP A 190 -16.84 14.57 -7.97
N ASP A 191 -17.66 14.52 -9.01
CA ASP A 191 -18.57 13.39 -9.25
C ASP A 191 -17.77 12.09 -9.25
N GLY A 192 -18.30 11.08 -8.56
CA GLY A 192 -17.74 9.75 -8.30
C GLY A 192 -16.37 9.68 -7.62
N ALA A 193 -15.81 10.79 -7.14
CA ALA A 193 -14.61 10.72 -6.32
C ALA A 193 -14.86 9.95 -5.02
N ARG A 194 -13.83 9.31 -4.48
CA ARG A 194 -13.91 8.42 -3.32
C ARG A 194 -13.12 8.99 -2.14
N ILE A 195 -13.78 9.26 -1.01
CA ILE A 195 -13.14 9.81 0.19
C ILE A 195 -12.96 8.71 1.24
N ALA A 196 -11.72 8.50 1.69
CA ALA A 196 -11.39 7.51 2.73
C ALA A 196 -10.48 8.13 3.80
N ALA A 197 -10.30 7.44 4.92
CA ALA A 197 -9.33 7.79 5.96
C ALA A 197 -8.30 6.67 6.12
N GLN A 198 -7.02 7.02 6.10
CA GLN A 198 -5.92 6.14 6.43
C GLN A 198 -5.50 6.38 7.89
N LEU A 199 -5.42 5.31 8.66
CA LEU A 199 -4.99 5.34 10.06
C LEU A 199 -3.70 4.56 10.22
N THR A 200 -2.70 5.16 10.85
CA THR A 200 -1.41 4.50 11.12
C THR A 200 -1.06 4.59 12.59
N ASN A 201 -0.68 3.45 13.18
CA ASN A 201 -0.14 3.35 14.53
C ASN A 201 0.98 2.29 14.60
N PRO A 202 1.60 2.03 15.77
CA PRO A 202 2.71 1.07 15.87
C PRO A 202 2.40 -0.37 15.45
N ALA A 203 1.12 -0.76 15.36
CA ALA A 203 0.72 -2.08 14.87
C ALA A 203 0.60 -2.15 13.34
N GLY A 204 0.48 -1.01 12.65
CA GLY A 204 0.40 -0.95 11.20
C GLY A 204 -0.49 0.19 10.69
N THR A 205 -0.80 0.11 9.40
CA THR A 205 -1.64 1.07 8.68
C THR A 205 -2.88 0.37 8.15
N ILE A 206 -4.05 1.00 8.29
CA ILE A 206 -5.29 0.59 7.65
C ILE A 206 -5.90 1.74 6.86
N GLU A 207 -6.74 1.41 5.89
CA GLU A 207 -7.60 2.36 5.19
C GLU A 207 -9.06 2.01 5.47
N SER A 208 -9.90 3.03 5.68
CA SER A 208 -11.34 2.85 5.82
C SER A 208 -11.97 2.46 4.48
N SER A 209 -13.22 1.97 4.52
CA SER A 209 -14.09 2.03 3.34
C SER A 209 -14.21 3.48 2.85
N ALA A 210 -14.32 3.66 1.55
CA ALA A 210 -14.45 4.97 0.95
C ALA A 210 -15.92 5.39 0.78
N THR A 211 -16.22 6.67 0.97
CA THR A 211 -17.46 7.32 0.56
C THR A 211 -17.39 7.68 -0.92
N LEU A 212 -18.32 7.15 -1.73
CA LEU A 212 -18.53 7.58 -3.10
C LEU A 212 -19.29 8.93 -3.15
N LEU A 213 -18.72 9.92 -3.81
CA LEU A 213 -19.39 11.19 -4.10
C LEU A 213 -20.27 11.08 -5.34
N SER A 214 -21.45 11.69 -5.32
CA SER A 214 -22.27 11.89 -6.51
C SER A 214 -22.66 13.35 -6.57
N ALA A 215 -22.30 14.01 -7.67
CA ALA A 215 -22.71 15.37 -7.92
C ALA A 215 -24.12 15.37 -8.52
N SER A 216 -25.04 16.03 -7.82
CA SER A 216 -26.41 16.23 -8.25
C SER A 216 -26.57 17.63 -8.85
N PRO A 217 -27.30 17.76 -9.96
CA PRO A 217 -27.62 19.07 -10.52
C PRO A 217 -28.37 19.95 -9.51
N ALA A 218 -27.89 21.18 -9.28
CA ALA A 218 -28.63 22.16 -8.49
C ALA A 218 -29.90 22.68 -9.21
N LYS A 219 -29.97 22.50 -10.53
CA LYS A 219 -31.09 22.88 -11.40
C LYS A 219 -31.45 21.73 -12.32
N ALA A 220 -32.68 21.75 -12.86
CA ALA A 220 -33.11 20.78 -13.87
C ALA A 220 -32.15 20.77 -15.08
N PRO A 221 -31.81 19.58 -15.62
CA PRO A 221 -30.85 19.47 -16.71
C PRO A 221 -31.41 20.00 -18.03
N THR A 222 -30.49 20.41 -18.91
CA THR A 222 -30.79 20.70 -20.31
C THR A 222 -30.86 19.40 -21.08
N HIS A 223 -32.01 19.11 -21.68
CA HIS A 223 -32.22 17.91 -22.46
C HIS A 223 -31.64 18.05 -23.88
N LEU A 224 -30.85 17.06 -24.32
CA LEU A 224 -30.21 17.04 -25.63
C LEU A 224 -30.94 16.10 -26.58
N SER A 225 -31.44 16.65 -27.68
CA SER A 225 -32.14 15.91 -28.75
C SER A 225 -31.36 15.86 -30.08
N ALA A 226 -30.20 16.51 -30.15
CA ALA A 226 -29.33 16.54 -31.32
C ALA A 226 -27.86 16.72 -30.93
N CYS A 227 -26.97 16.23 -31.80
CA CYS A 227 -25.53 16.48 -31.76
C CYS A 227 -25.25 18.00 -31.76
N GLN A 228 -24.40 18.47 -30.85
CA GLN A 228 -24.12 19.89 -30.68
C GLN A 228 -22.82 20.16 -29.91
N THR A 229 -22.41 21.44 -29.92
CA THR A 229 -21.35 21.94 -29.05
C THR A 229 -21.94 22.48 -27.75
N ILE A 230 -21.41 22.03 -26.60
CA ILE A 230 -21.67 22.54 -25.26
C ILE A 230 -20.54 23.51 -24.90
N ASN A 231 -20.89 24.77 -24.69
CA ASN A 231 -19.95 25.84 -24.34
C ASN A 231 -20.43 26.71 -23.15
N GLN A 232 -21.40 26.20 -22.38
CA GLN A 232 -21.92 26.85 -21.17
C GLN A 232 -21.86 25.88 -19.99
N PRO A 233 -21.72 26.37 -18.74
CA PRO A 233 -21.89 25.55 -17.55
C PRO A 233 -23.31 24.99 -17.44
N GLY A 234 -23.45 23.81 -16.85
CA GLY A 234 -24.75 23.20 -16.58
C GLY A 234 -24.75 21.69 -16.62
N SER A 235 -25.89 21.11 -16.25
CA SER A 235 -26.18 19.69 -16.42
C SER A 235 -26.92 19.47 -17.74
N TYR A 236 -26.53 18.41 -18.43
CA TYR A 236 -27.03 18.01 -19.74
C TYR A 236 -27.42 16.54 -19.69
N LEU A 237 -28.62 16.22 -20.17
CA LEU A 237 -29.18 14.87 -20.18
C LEU A 237 -29.49 14.45 -21.61
N LEU A 238 -29.08 13.25 -22.02
CA LEU A 238 -29.56 12.66 -23.28
C LEU A 238 -30.90 11.96 -23.04
N ASP A 239 -31.87 12.26 -23.90
CA ASP A 239 -33.18 11.57 -23.91
C ASP A 239 -33.25 10.42 -24.93
N ALA A 240 -32.28 10.36 -25.84
CA ALA A 240 -32.20 9.38 -26.91
C ALA A 240 -30.76 9.25 -27.41
N ASP A 241 -30.52 8.21 -28.20
CA ASP A 241 -29.24 8.04 -28.89
C ASP A 241 -29.03 9.17 -29.92
N LEU A 242 -27.85 9.78 -29.87
CA LEU A 242 -27.44 10.84 -30.78
C LEU A 242 -26.40 10.31 -31.76
N SER A 243 -26.58 10.57 -33.04
CA SER A 243 -25.60 10.23 -34.07
C SER A 243 -25.55 11.28 -35.17
N ILE A 244 -24.36 11.48 -35.73
CA ILE A 244 -24.19 12.22 -36.98
C ILE A 244 -24.14 11.24 -38.16
N GLY A 245 -24.94 11.50 -39.20
CA GLY A 245 -24.79 10.86 -40.50
C GLY A 245 -23.65 11.50 -41.30
N LEU A 246 -22.98 10.73 -42.17
CA LEU A 246 -22.04 11.29 -43.16
C LEU A 246 -22.74 12.39 -43.98
N PRO A 247 -22.07 13.48 -44.40
CA PRO A 247 -20.69 13.89 -44.16
C PRO A 247 -20.64 15.26 -43.45
N LEU A 248 -20.09 15.35 -42.24
CA LEU A 248 -19.82 16.65 -41.62
C LEU A 248 -18.39 16.68 -41.07
N ASP A 249 -17.47 17.14 -41.91
CA ASP A 249 -16.20 17.83 -41.59
C ASP A 249 -15.30 17.25 -40.48
N GLY A 250 -15.43 15.96 -40.16
CA GLY A 250 -14.66 15.32 -39.10
C GLY A 250 -14.95 15.87 -37.70
N LEU A 251 -16.10 16.54 -37.49
CA LEU A 251 -16.51 17.06 -36.18
C LEU A 251 -17.16 15.97 -35.33
N PRO A 252 -16.97 15.98 -34.00
CA PRO A 252 -17.64 15.05 -33.09
C PRO A 252 -19.15 15.36 -32.99
N CYS A 253 -19.96 14.35 -32.64
CA CYS A 253 -21.39 14.55 -32.37
C CYS A 253 -21.61 15.46 -31.15
N ILE A 254 -20.94 15.19 -30.03
CA ILE A 254 -20.94 16.07 -28.86
C ILE A 254 -19.54 16.65 -28.67
N ARG A 255 -19.48 17.98 -28.58
CA ARG A 255 -18.24 18.70 -28.28
C ARG A 255 -18.43 19.54 -27.04
N ILE A 256 -17.72 19.25 -25.96
CA ILE A 256 -17.70 20.12 -24.77
C ILE A 256 -16.44 20.97 -24.85
N LYS A 257 -16.58 22.29 -24.97
CA LYS A 257 -15.40 23.13 -25.12
C LYS A 257 -15.49 24.49 -24.45
N ASP A 258 -14.32 25.01 -24.07
CA ASP A 258 -14.11 26.39 -23.62
C ASP A 258 -15.09 26.81 -22.50
N THR A 259 -15.32 25.91 -21.53
CA THR A 259 -16.33 26.06 -20.48
C THR A 259 -15.90 25.41 -19.16
N SER A 260 -16.74 25.48 -18.13
CA SER A 260 -16.51 24.78 -16.85
C SER A 260 -17.81 24.32 -16.21
N ASN A 261 -17.73 23.44 -15.21
CA ASN A 261 -18.88 22.94 -14.45
C ASN A 261 -19.95 22.34 -15.37
N VAL A 262 -19.56 21.31 -16.11
CA VAL A 262 -20.45 20.59 -17.03
C VAL A 262 -20.68 19.19 -16.51
N LEU A 263 -21.94 18.79 -16.34
CA LEU A 263 -22.31 17.38 -16.18
C LEU A 263 -23.01 16.92 -17.45
N LEU A 264 -22.42 15.97 -18.17
CA LEU A 264 -23.05 15.23 -19.24
C LEU A 264 -23.46 13.85 -18.72
N ASP A 265 -24.76 13.67 -18.52
CA ASP A 265 -25.34 12.38 -18.19
C ASP A 265 -26.03 11.82 -19.43
N CYS A 266 -25.52 10.72 -19.97
CA CYS A 266 -26.15 10.11 -21.14
C CYS A 266 -27.30 9.17 -20.77
N ALA A 267 -27.53 8.88 -19.48
CA ALA A 267 -28.56 7.95 -19.02
C ALA A 267 -28.56 6.58 -19.74
N GLY A 268 -27.40 6.12 -20.19
CA GLY A 268 -27.21 4.88 -20.94
C GLY A 268 -27.35 5.00 -22.46
N HIS A 269 -27.68 6.18 -22.98
CA HIS A 269 -27.79 6.48 -24.41
C HIS A 269 -26.43 6.63 -25.11
N ALA A 270 -26.47 6.45 -26.43
CA ALA A 270 -25.30 6.50 -27.28
C ALA A 270 -25.01 7.90 -27.84
N ILE A 271 -23.72 8.20 -27.97
CA ILE A 271 -23.18 9.28 -28.80
C ILE A 271 -22.32 8.59 -29.86
N ALA A 272 -22.73 8.68 -31.12
CA ALA A 272 -22.11 7.94 -32.21
C ALA A 272 -21.77 8.83 -33.42
N THR A 273 -20.90 8.31 -34.27
CA THR A 273 -20.62 8.87 -35.60
C THR A 273 -20.87 7.81 -36.68
N GLY A 274 -21.36 8.23 -37.85
CA GLY A 274 -21.52 7.36 -39.01
C GLY A 274 -20.20 6.97 -39.70
N LEU A 275 -19.08 7.59 -39.31
CA LEU A 275 -17.74 7.28 -39.82
C LEU A 275 -17.25 5.94 -39.25
N ARG A 276 -16.59 5.14 -40.08
CA ARG A 276 -16.00 3.83 -39.73
C ARG A 276 -14.47 3.82 -39.80
N ASP A 277 -13.86 4.99 -39.89
CA ASP A 277 -12.42 5.13 -40.05
C ASP A 277 -11.72 5.48 -38.72
N GLN A 278 -10.39 5.39 -38.76
CA GLN A 278 -9.51 5.76 -37.66
C GLN A 278 -9.50 7.26 -37.33
N GLY A 279 -10.21 8.13 -38.05
CA GLY A 279 -10.35 9.55 -37.71
C GLY A 279 -11.69 9.89 -37.03
N SER A 280 -12.56 8.89 -36.86
CA SER A 280 -13.91 9.08 -36.34
C SER A 280 -13.91 9.52 -34.88
N ARG A 281 -14.65 10.59 -34.57
CA ARG A 281 -14.82 11.15 -33.22
C ARG A 281 -16.30 11.30 -32.91
N ALA A 282 -16.73 10.87 -31.73
CA ALA A 282 -18.12 11.01 -31.28
C ALA A 282 -18.26 12.00 -30.11
N LEU A 283 -17.27 12.00 -29.21
CA LEU A 283 -17.17 12.90 -28.08
C LEU A 283 -15.78 13.56 -28.07
N GLU A 284 -15.74 14.88 -27.91
CA GLU A 284 -14.52 15.63 -27.68
C GLU A 284 -14.71 16.59 -26.50
N ILE A 285 -13.69 16.70 -25.64
CA ILE A 285 -13.66 17.62 -24.50
C ILE A 285 -12.38 18.47 -24.60
N LEU A 286 -12.52 19.78 -24.75
CA LEU A 286 -11.41 20.67 -25.05
C LEU A 286 -11.43 21.95 -24.20
N ASN A 287 -10.36 22.22 -23.46
CA ASN A 287 -10.24 23.43 -22.61
C ASN A 287 -11.40 23.55 -21.60
N VAL A 288 -11.65 22.48 -20.85
CA VAL A 288 -12.78 22.39 -19.89
C VAL A 288 -12.25 22.15 -18.49
N SER A 289 -12.89 22.75 -17.48
CA SER A 289 -12.62 22.40 -16.08
C SER A 289 -13.87 21.98 -15.32
N GLN A 290 -13.75 21.07 -14.36
CA GLN A 290 -14.89 20.59 -13.55
C GLN A 290 -15.97 19.96 -14.41
N VAL A 291 -15.63 18.86 -15.06
CA VAL A 291 -16.54 18.16 -15.99
C VAL A 291 -16.81 16.75 -15.49
N ALA A 292 -18.07 16.33 -15.54
CA ALA A 292 -18.47 14.94 -15.36
C ALA A 292 -19.10 14.44 -16.65
N VAL A 293 -18.69 13.26 -17.10
CA VAL A 293 -19.35 12.47 -18.15
C VAL A 293 -19.70 11.13 -17.53
N ARG A 294 -20.97 10.74 -17.58
CA ARG A 294 -21.38 9.46 -16.99
C ARG A 294 -22.44 8.75 -17.80
N ALA A 295 -22.45 7.43 -17.66
CA ALA A 295 -23.44 6.54 -18.27
C ALA A 295 -23.55 6.69 -19.80
N CYS A 296 -22.47 7.02 -20.50
CA CYS A 296 -22.45 7.24 -21.94
C CYS A 296 -22.03 5.99 -22.71
N ARG A 297 -22.63 5.75 -23.88
CA ARG A 297 -22.08 4.83 -24.89
C ARG A 297 -21.45 5.62 -26.02
N VAL A 298 -20.14 5.81 -25.98
CA VAL A 298 -19.41 6.55 -27.02
C VAL A 298 -18.98 5.56 -28.10
N SER A 299 -19.48 5.77 -29.32
CA SER A 299 -19.23 4.91 -30.48
C SER A 299 -18.40 5.64 -31.53
N ALA A 300 -17.06 5.57 -31.40
CA ALA A 300 -16.08 6.16 -32.29
C ALA A 300 -14.69 5.53 -32.10
N ALA A 301 -13.85 5.65 -33.12
CA ALA A 301 -12.44 5.26 -33.02
C ALA A 301 -11.66 6.15 -32.04
N TRP A 302 -12.02 7.43 -31.89
CA TRP A 302 -11.34 8.35 -30.98
C TRP A 302 -12.31 9.09 -30.05
N THR A 303 -11.87 9.23 -28.80
CA THR A 303 -12.39 10.20 -27.84
C THR A 303 -11.24 11.08 -27.38
N ASP A 304 -11.28 12.37 -27.76
CA ASP A 304 -10.21 13.32 -27.48
C ASP A 304 -10.54 14.18 -26.27
N ILE A 305 -9.63 14.22 -25.30
CA ILE A 305 -9.74 15.00 -24.07
C ILE A 305 -8.46 15.83 -23.92
N GLN A 306 -8.56 17.14 -24.08
CA GLN A 306 -7.38 18.01 -24.15
C GLN A 306 -7.55 19.24 -23.26
N ASN A 307 -6.48 19.57 -22.52
CA ASN A 307 -6.46 20.72 -21.61
C ASN A 307 -7.61 20.69 -20.60
N VAL A 308 -7.84 19.52 -19.99
CA VAL A 308 -8.96 19.31 -19.06
C VAL A 308 -8.47 19.25 -17.62
N LYS A 309 -9.18 19.93 -16.73
CA LYS A 309 -8.90 19.91 -15.30
C LYS A 309 -10.12 19.43 -14.52
N ASP A 310 -9.95 18.48 -13.61
CA ASP A 310 -11.05 17.92 -12.82
C ASP A 310 -12.12 17.28 -13.71
N LEU A 311 -11.76 16.16 -14.35
CA LEU A 311 -12.68 15.33 -15.13
C LEU A 311 -13.09 14.11 -14.34
N SER A 312 -14.39 13.86 -14.27
CA SER A 312 -14.99 12.57 -13.93
C SER A 312 -15.53 11.94 -15.21
N PHE A 313 -15.09 10.74 -15.56
CA PHE A 313 -15.61 9.97 -16.70
C PHE A 313 -15.95 8.56 -16.22
N THR A 314 -17.24 8.23 -16.12
CA THR A 314 -17.64 7.02 -15.40
C THR A 314 -18.75 6.21 -15.98
N ASN A 315 -18.75 4.92 -15.63
CA ASN A 315 -19.82 3.98 -15.92
C ASN A 315 -20.23 4.01 -17.40
N SER A 316 -19.25 4.25 -18.28
CA SER A 316 -19.48 4.48 -19.70
C SER A 316 -18.86 3.37 -20.52
N VAL A 317 -19.37 3.18 -21.73
CA VAL A 317 -18.89 2.21 -22.70
C VAL A 317 -18.27 2.97 -23.87
N LEU A 318 -17.04 2.66 -24.21
CA LEU A 318 -16.34 3.25 -25.34
C LEU A 318 -15.94 2.14 -26.31
N SER A 319 -16.38 2.29 -27.56
CA SER A 319 -16.18 1.29 -28.61
C SER A 319 -16.12 1.98 -29.97
N SER A 320 -15.54 1.33 -30.96
CA SER A 320 -15.61 1.79 -32.34
C SER A 320 -16.89 1.29 -33.02
N THR A 321 -17.38 2.05 -34.00
CA THR A 321 -18.45 1.61 -34.91
C THR A 321 -17.99 0.52 -35.88
N ASP A 322 -16.67 0.42 -36.10
CA ASP A 322 -16.02 -0.69 -36.78
C ASP A 322 -15.35 -1.62 -35.75
N PRO A 323 -15.80 -2.88 -35.61
CA PRO A 323 -15.25 -3.82 -34.61
C PRO A 323 -13.80 -4.25 -34.89
N SER A 324 -13.25 -3.93 -36.07
CA SER A 324 -11.84 -4.15 -36.40
C SER A 324 -10.94 -3.00 -35.98
N VAL A 325 -11.51 -1.87 -35.55
CA VAL A 325 -10.78 -0.67 -35.15
C VAL A 325 -10.89 -0.49 -33.63
N PRO A 326 -9.78 -0.30 -32.90
CA PRO A 326 -9.86 -0.02 -31.46
C PRO A 326 -10.47 1.36 -31.19
N SER A 327 -11.16 1.50 -30.07
CA SER A 327 -11.53 2.82 -29.52
C SER A 327 -10.40 3.35 -28.65
N ILE A 328 -9.80 4.47 -29.06
CA ILE A 328 -8.71 5.12 -28.36
C ILE A 328 -9.25 6.33 -27.60
N VAL A 329 -9.06 6.32 -26.29
CA VAL A 329 -9.27 7.50 -25.45
C VAL A 329 -7.94 8.20 -25.32
N ASN A 330 -7.81 9.35 -25.96
CA ASN A 330 -6.58 10.13 -25.92
C ASN A 330 -6.76 11.35 -25.03
N VAL A 331 -5.92 11.43 -24.02
CA VAL A 331 -5.92 12.49 -23.01
C VAL A 331 -4.61 13.24 -23.09
N THR A 332 -4.65 14.57 -23.13
CA THR A 332 -3.43 15.39 -23.23
C THR A 332 -3.51 16.63 -22.35
N ASN A 333 -2.41 17.00 -21.71
CA ASN A 333 -2.25 18.23 -20.93
C ASN A 333 -3.34 18.43 -19.87
N SER A 334 -3.62 17.37 -19.11
CA SER A 334 -4.81 17.31 -18.27
C SER A 334 -4.44 16.97 -16.82
N GLU A 335 -5.30 17.32 -15.87
CA GLU A 335 -5.00 17.19 -14.45
C GLU A 335 -6.22 16.79 -13.63
N ARG A 336 -6.00 15.93 -12.61
CA ARG A 336 -7.05 15.43 -11.71
C ARG A 336 -8.20 14.79 -12.48
N LEU A 337 -7.86 13.79 -13.28
CA LEU A 337 -8.81 13.03 -14.05
C LEU A 337 -9.24 11.80 -13.28
N ARG A 338 -10.45 11.34 -13.53
CA ARG A 338 -11.01 10.14 -12.94
C ARG A 338 -11.73 9.37 -14.02
N PHE A 339 -11.16 8.27 -14.47
CA PHE A 339 -11.83 7.29 -15.33
C PHE A 339 -12.17 6.08 -14.47
N ASP A 340 -13.43 5.96 -14.06
CA ASP A 340 -13.86 4.91 -13.12
C ASP A 340 -15.02 4.06 -13.66
N GLY A 341 -14.86 2.74 -13.62
CA GLY A 341 -15.96 1.83 -13.94
C GLY A 341 -16.36 1.80 -15.42
N ASN A 342 -15.47 2.15 -16.34
CA ASN A 342 -15.75 2.16 -17.78
C ASN A 342 -15.44 0.81 -18.44
N GLN A 343 -16.07 0.57 -19.59
CA GLN A 343 -15.77 -0.55 -20.49
C GLN A 343 -15.19 0.00 -21.79
N LEU A 344 -13.95 -0.35 -22.11
CA LEU A 344 -13.23 0.14 -23.29
C LEU A 344 -12.88 -1.02 -24.22
N ALA A 345 -13.35 -0.97 -25.45
CA ALA A 345 -12.93 -1.86 -26.53
C ALA A 345 -11.78 -1.20 -27.33
N GLY A 346 -10.59 -1.14 -26.74
CA GLY A 346 -9.42 -0.46 -27.30
C GLY A 346 -8.45 -0.07 -26.18
N SER A 347 -7.95 1.17 -26.20
CA SER A 347 -6.91 1.62 -25.25
C SER A 347 -7.21 3.00 -24.68
N TYR A 348 -6.70 3.24 -23.47
CA TYR A 348 -6.70 4.55 -22.84
C TYR A 348 -5.27 5.07 -22.77
N GLN A 349 -5.04 6.26 -23.31
CA GLN A 349 -3.72 6.87 -23.37
C GLN A 349 -3.79 8.28 -22.82
N GLN A 350 -2.88 8.59 -21.90
CA GLN A 350 -2.72 9.93 -21.36
C GLN A 350 -1.29 10.44 -21.54
N HIS A 351 -1.17 11.71 -21.91
CA HIS A 351 0.09 12.43 -22.07
C HIS A 351 0.10 13.70 -21.21
N TYR A 352 1.23 13.97 -20.56
CA TYR A 352 1.43 15.16 -19.71
C TYR A 352 0.32 15.31 -18.67
N THR A 353 -0.11 14.17 -18.12
CA THR A 353 -1.28 14.10 -17.26
C THR A 353 -0.83 13.88 -15.83
N HIS A 354 -1.39 14.63 -14.89
CA HIS A 354 -1.00 14.56 -13.50
C HIS A 354 -2.21 14.31 -12.60
N ARG A 355 -2.02 13.51 -11.55
CA ARG A 355 -3.07 13.19 -10.57
C ARG A 355 -4.28 12.50 -11.21
N ALA A 356 -4.11 11.76 -12.30
CA ALA A 356 -5.19 10.97 -12.87
C ALA A 356 -5.42 9.68 -12.07
N THR A 357 -6.68 9.28 -11.90
CA THR A 357 -7.08 8.00 -11.35
C THR A 357 -7.87 7.23 -12.39
N ILE A 358 -7.29 6.13 -12.86
CA ILE A 358 -7.90 5.19 -13.80
C ILE A 358 -8.21 3.94 -13.00
N SER A 359 -9.47 3.76 -12.61
CA SER A 359 -9.86 2.71 -11.67
C SER A 359 -11.03 1.86 -12.11
N ASN A 360 -11.01 0.58 -11.74
CA ASN A 360 -12.14 -0.34 -11.94
C ASN A 360 -12.65 -0.40 -13.40
N ASN A 361 -11.79 -0.10 -14.39
CA ASN A 361 -12.18 -0.17 -15.79
C ASN A 361 -11.94 -1.58 -16.32
N ARG A 362 -12.74 -1.97 -17.31
CA ARG A 362 -12.52 -3.17 -18.11
C ARG A 362 -12.06 -2.76 -19.50
N VAL A 363 -10.83 -3.09 -19.86
CA VAL A 363 -10.24 -2.75 -21.16
C VAL A 363 -9.92 -4.04 -21.92
N THR A 364 -10.36 -4.10 -23.17
CA THR A 364 -10.15 -5.28 -24.03
C THR A 364 -9.76 -4.82 -25.42
N THR A 365 -8.75 -5.44 -26.03
CA THR A 365 -8.37 -5.14 -27.42
C THR A 365 -9.31 -5.79 -28.44
N VAL A 366 -9.27 -5.24 -29.66
CA VAL A 366 -9.92 -5.84 -30.82
C VAL A 366 -9.01 -6.93 -31.44
N PRO A 367 -9.55 -8.06 -31.94
CA PRO A 367 -8.75 -9.25 -32.30
C PRO A 367 -7.81 -9.13 -33.52
N VAL A 368 -7.94 -8.06 -34.30
CA VAL A 368 -7.45 -7.99 -35.69
C VAL A 368 -6.31 -6.97 -35.89
N VAL A 369 -5.98 -6.21 -34.85
CA VAL A 369 -4.98 -5.13 -34.90
C VAL A 369 -4.14 -5.19 -33.64
N VAL A 370 -2.84 -4.96 -33.80
CA VAL A 370 -1.94 -4.74 -32.66
C VAL A 370 -2.21 -3.35 -32.09
N VAL A 371 -2.53 -3.27 -30.81
CA VAL A 371 -2.66 -2.00 -30.11
C VAL A 371 -1.54 -1.90 -29.08
N ALA A 372 -0.70 -0.88 -29.22
CA ALA A 372 0.33 -0.58 -28.23
C ALA A 372 -0.36 -0.19 -26.92
N GLY A 373 -0.13 -0.93 -25.84
CA GLY A 373 -0.70 -0.70 -24.51
C GLY A 373 -2.23 -0.81 -24.43
N LEU A 374 -2.74 -1.33 -23.31
CA LEU A 374 -4.15 -1.20 -22.93
C LEU A 374 -4.39 0.10 -22.15
N LEU A 375 -3.47 0.42 -21.24
CA LEU A 375 -3.41 1.68 -20.50
C LEU A 375 -2.02 2.28 -20.64
N ILE A 376 -1.94 3.54 -21.07
CA ILE A 376 -0.66 4.23 -21.26
C ILE A 376 -0.68 5.51 -20.43
N SER A 377 0.31 5.67 -19.55
CA SER A 377 0.58 6.92 -18.86
C SER A 377 1.94 7.46 -19.27
N ASN A 378 1.94 8.61 -19.93
CA ASN A 378 3.15 9.26 -20.44
C ASN A 378 3.35 10.65 -19.83
N TYR A 379 4.59 10.91 -19.39
CA TYR A 379 5.10 12.22 -19.02
C TYR A 379 4.33 12.88 -17.86
N GLY A 380 3.78 12.06 -16.98
CA GLY A 380 2.89 12.47 -15.91
C GLY A 380 3.48 12.42 -14.51
N SER A 381 2.64 12.76 -13.52
CA SER A 381 2.97 12.47 -12.13
C SER A 381 1.75 12.14 -11.30
N ASN A 382 1.94 11.40 -10.20
CA ASN A 382 0.91 11.07 -9.22
C ASN A 382 -0.30 10.37 -9.86
N ASN A 383 -0.09 9.66 -10.96
CA ASN A 383 -1.11 8.90 -11.67
C ASN A 383 -1.39 7.58 -10.96
N ARG A 384 -2.64 7.13 -10.98
CA ARG A 384 -3.11 5.99 -10.20
C ARG A 384 -3.90 5.05 -11.10
N LEU A 385 -3.39 3.85 -11.31
CA LEU A 385 -4.01 2.81 -12.11
C LEU A 385 -4.44 1.70 -11.15
N LEU A 386 -5.72 1.68 -10.78
CA LEU A 386 -6.22 0.93 -9.61
C LEU A 386 -7.30 -0.09 -9.98
N GLY A 387 -7.06 -1.37 -9.76
CA GLY A 387 -8.14 -2.37 -9.86
C GLY A 387 -8.73 -2.55 -11.27
N ASN A 388 -7.99 -2.21 -12.32
CA ASN A 388 -8.48 -2.39 -13.69
C ASN A 388 -8.38 -3.87 -14.12
N GLU A 389 -9.31 -4.31 -14.97
CA GLU A 389 -9.26 -5.59 -15.66
C GLU A 389 -8.88 -5.37 -17.13
N LEU A 390 -7.77 -5.96 -17.55
CA LEU A 390 -7.10 -5.74 -18.81
C LEU A 390 -6.94 -7.09 -19.53
N ASP A 391 -7.52 -7.21 -20.73
CA ASP A 391 -7.39 -8.40 -21.58
C ASP A 391 -6.86 -7.99 -22.96
N GLY A 392 -5.61 -8.36 -23.22
CA GLY A 392 -4.95 -8.06 -24.49
C GLY A 392 -5.36 -8.98 -25.64
N ASN A 393 -6.22 -9.98 -25.39
CA ASN A 393 -6.73 -10.91 -26.39
C ASN A 393 -5.64 -11.65 -27.20
N TRP A 394 -4.41 -11.69 -26.69
CA TRP A 394 -3.33 -12.45 -27.29
C TRP A 394 -3.48 -13.95 -27.05
N ASN A 395 -3.08 -14.77 -28.02
CA ASN A 395 -3.02 -16.22 -27.91
C ASN A 395 -1.70 -16.76 -28.49
N ALA A 396 -1.03 -17.62 -27.73
CA ALA A 396 0.23 -18.30 -28.06
C ALA A 396 0.27 -19.04 -29.42
N SER A 397 -0.89 -19.34 -30.01
CA SER A 397 -1.00 -19.96 -31.35
C SER A 397 -0.72 -19.00 -32.52
N ILE A 398 -0.61 -17.68 -32.27
CA ILE A 398 -0.48 -16.65 -33.29
C ILE A 398 0.69 -15.73 -32.92
N LYS A 399 1.66 -15.51 -33.82
CA LYS A 399 2.78 -14.55 -33.62
C LYS A 399 2.25 -13.10 -33.63
N GLU A 400 2.91 -12.20 -32.88
CA GLU A 400 2.92 -10.71 -32.80
C GLU A 400 1.73 -9.86 -33.30
N TRP A 401 1.00 -10.28 -34.32
CA TRP A 401 0.12 -9.44 -35.14
C TRP A 401 -1.32 -9.31 -34.65
N ASN A 402 -1.73 -10.01 -33.58
CA ASN A 402 -3.09 -9.96 -33.04
C ASN A 402 -3.06 -9.79 -31.51
N GLY A 403 -3.52 -8.63 -31.00
CA GLY A 403 -3.72 -8.38 -29.56
C GLY A 403 -3.09 -7.08 -29.04
N ALA A 404 -3.04 -6.93 -27.71
CA ALA A 404 -2.31 -5.84 -27.05
C ALA A 404 -0.82 -6.16 -26.94
N ASP A 405 -0.02 -5.13 -27.17
CA ASP A 405 1.34 -5.04 -26.65
C ASP A 405 1.31 -4.47 -25.22
N ASP A 406 2.17 -4.97 -24.34
CA ASP A 406 2.59 -4.39 -23.04
C ASP A 406 1.59 -4.26 -21.88
N GLY A 407 0.27 -4.34 -22.13
CA GLY A 407 -0.73 -4.21 -21.07
C GLY A 407 -0.78 -2.80 -20.46
N ILE A 408 0.00 -2.50 -19.41
CA ILE A 408 0.13 -1.15 -18.84
C ILE A 408 1.52 -0.59 -19.19
N ILE A 409 1.56 0.58 -19.82
CA ILE A 409 2.81 1.29 -20.15
C ILE A 409 2.94 2.55 -19.29
N LEU A 410 4.10 2.74 -18.66
CA LEU A 410 4.48 3.96 -17.95
C LEU A 410 5.70 4.61 -18.63
N THR A 411 5.59 5.87 -19.03
CA THR A 411 6.71 6.60 -19.66
C THR A 411 7.06 7.86 -18.90
N ASP A 412 8.29 7.96 -18.38
CA ASP A 412 8.77 9.15 -17.63
C ASP A 412 7.79 9.61 -16.52
N GLU A 413 7.38 8.66 -15.67
CA GLU A 413 6.36 8.87 -14.66
C GLU A 413 6.96 9.10 -13.26
N ILE A 414 6.40 10.08 -12.55
CA ILE A 414 6.80 10.40 -11.17
C ILE A 414 5.66 10.04 -10.20
N ASP A 415 5.95 9.31 -9.13
CA ASP A 415 5.02 8.94 -8.07
C ASP A 415 3.74 8.22 -8.57
N ALA A 416 3.85 7.46 -9.67
CA ALA A 416 2.74 6.66 -10.18
C ALA A 416 2.42 5.49 -9.25
N LEU A 417 1.14 5.18 -9.06
CA LEU A 417 0.67 4.01 -8.32
C LEU A 417 -0.07 3.05 -9.26
N VAL A 418 0.51 1.88 -9.52
CA VAL A 418 -0.13 0.80 -10.28
C VAL A 418 -0.47 -0.33 -9.32
N GLN A 419 -1.74 -0.49 -9.01
CA GLN A 419 -2.15 -1.34 -7.91
C GLN A 419 -3.40 -2.17 -8.18
N ASP A 420 -3.40 -3.42 -7.72
CA ASP A 420 -4.55 -4.32 -7.73
C ASP A 420 -5.11 -4.60 -9.15
N ASN A 421 -4.37 -4.31 -10.22
CA ASN A 421 -4.82 -4.55 -11.60
C ASN A 421 -4.71 -6.03 -11.96
N THR A 422 -5.59 -6.50 -12.84
CA THR A 422 -5.52 -7.83 -13.45
C THR A 422 -5.28 -7.71 -14.94
N ILE A 423 -4.18 -8.30 -15.41
CA ILE A 423 -3.70 -8.18 -16.79
C ILE A 423 -3.53 -9.57 -17.38
N ARG A 424 -4.13 -9.81 -18.54
CA ARG A 424 -4.11 -11.13 -19.16
C ARG A 424 -3.88 -11.04 -20.67
N ASN A 425 -3.29 -12.09 -21.23
CA ASN A 425 -3.25 -12.32 -22.67
C ASN A 425 -2.61 -11.14 -23.41
N VAL A 426 -1.38 -10.80 -23.04
CA VAL A 426 -0.61 -9.72 -23.65
C VAL A 426 0.60 -10.32 -24.36
N TRP A 427 0.97 -9.71 -25.49
CA TRP A 427 2.12 -10.17 -26.27
C TRP A 427 3.41 -9.90 -25.49
N ASP A 428 3.83 -8.64 -25.40
CA ASP A 428 4.90 -8.20 -24.54
C ASP A 428 4.32 -7.68 -23.21
N ALA A 429 5.14 -7.60 -22.15
CA ALA A 429 4.87 -7.09 -20.79
C ALA A 429 3.44 -7.25 -20.20
N GLY A 430 3.33 -7.68 -18.94
CA GLY A 430 2.13 -7.31 -18.16
C GLY A 430 2.11 -5.82 -17.83
N ILE A 431 3.22 -5.33 -17.28
CA ILE A 431 3.46 -3.92 -16.97
C ILE A 431 4.82 -3.55 -17.53
N GLU A 432 4.82 -2.58 -18.43
CA GLU A 432 5.99 -2.02 -19.09
C GLU A 432 6.32 -0.62 -18.56
N TRP A 433 7.59 -0.26 -18.51
CA TRP A 433 7.98 1.14 -18.45
C TRP A 433 9.10 1.48 -19.44
N VAL A 434 9.09 2.75 -19.84
CA VAL A 434 10.03 3.35 -20.79
C VAL A 434 10.49 4.68 -20.19
N GLY A 435 11.78 5.00 -20.20
CA GLY A 435 12.24 6.26 -19.59
C GLY A 435 12.36 6.21 -18.06
N ASP A 436 12.15 7.35 -17.40
CA ASP A 436 12.39 7.54 -15.97
C ASP A 436 11.16 7.21 -15.11
N LEU A 437 11.21 6.08 -14.39
CA LEU A 437 10.23 5.76 -13.35
C LEU A 437 10.76 6.19 -11.97
N ASN A 438 10.18 7.24 -11.40
CA ASN A 438 10.61 7.81 -10.13
C ASN A 438 9.52 7.68 -9.07
N GLY A 439 9.84 7.13 -7.89
CA GLY A 439 8.90 7.13 -6.77
C GLY A 439 7.67 6.24 -6.98
N ALA A 440 7.63 5.47 -8.07
CA ALA A 440 6.46 4.70 -8.43
C ALA A 440 6.25 3.52 -7.48
N ILE A 441 5.00 3.16 -7.25
CA ILE A 441 4.59 2.02 -6.44
C ILE A 441 3.78 1.09 -7.35
N ILE A 442 4.29 -0.11 -7.58
CA ILE A 442 3.66 -1.16 -8.39
C ILE A 442 3.40 -2.35 -7.51
N ARG A 443 2.15 -2.55 -7.07
CA ARG A 443 1.86 -3.59 -6.09
C ARG A 443 0.57 -4.35 -6.26
N ARG A 444 0.55 -5.61 -5.83
CA ARG A 444 -0.63 -6.49 -5.84
C ARG A 444 -1.29 -6.66 -7.21
N ASN A 445 -0.55 -6.46 -8.29
CA ASN A 445 -1.07 -6.72 -9.63
C ASN A 445 -1.02 -8.22 -9.93
N ARG A 446 -1.98 -8.70 -10.71
CA ARG A 446 -2.07 -10.09 -11.19
C ARG A 446 -1.87 -10.10 -12.70
N ILE A 447 -0.81 -10.73 -13.16
CA ILE A 447 -0.44 -10.79 -14.58
C ILE A 447 -0.45 -12.26 -14.99
N SER A 448 -1.10 -12.59 -16.09
CA SER A 448 -1.14 -13.97 -16.59
C SER A 448 -1.01 -14.06 -18.10
N ASN A 449 -0.31 -15.07 -18.60
CA ASN A 449 -0.19 -15.35 -20.03
C ASN A 449 0.42 -14.15 -20.79
N ALA A 450 1.63 -13.76 -20.38
CA ALA A 450 2.46 -12.75 -21.04
C ALA A 450 3.61 -13.45 -21.78
N ALA A 451 3.82 -13.13 -23.07
CA ALA A 451 4.73 -13.92 -23.91
C ALA A 451 6.21 -13.71 -23.58
N ILE A 452 6.61 -12.53 -23.09
CA ILE A 452 8.03 -12.20 -22.81
C ILE A 452 8.34 -12.11 -21.31
N TYR A 453 7.57 -11.36 -20.52
CA TYR A 453 7.78 -11.24 -19.07
C TYR A 453 6.54 -10.66 -18.37
N GLY A 454 6.52 -10.74 -17.03
CA GLY A 454 5.48 -10.12 -16.21
C GLY A 454 5.64 -8.61 -16.09
N ILE A 455 6.71 -8.14 -15.46
CA ILE A 455 6.96 -6.72 -15.20
C ILE A 455 8.30 -6.33 -15.82
N GLY A 456 8.38 -5.28 -16.64
CA GLY A 456 9.65 -4.96 -17.28
C GLY A 456 9.81 -3.59 -17.89
N GLY A 457 11.05 -3.25 -18.19
CA GLY A 457 11.41 -1.96 -18.78
C GLY A 457 12.07 -2.13 -20.15
N TRP A 458 11.75 -1.23 -21.07
CA TRP A 458 12.29 -1.19 -22.43
C TRP A 458 12.81 0.17 -22.81
N TYR A 459 14.01 0.18 -23.41
CA TYR A 459 14.69 1.38 -23.93
C TYR A 459 14.91 2.42 -22.82
N TRP A 460 16.10 3.03 -22.74
CA TRP A 460 16.37 4.22 -21.89
C TRP A 460 15.71 4.21 -20.49
N SER A 461 15.70 3.06 -19.80
CA SER A 461 14.89 2.92 -18.60
C SER A 461 15.69 3.24 -17.33
N SER A 462 15.22 4.20 -16.55
CA SER A 462 15.67 4.41 -15.17
C SER A 462 14.55 4.05 -14.21
N VAL A 463 14.90 3.50 -13.06
CA VAL A 463 13.97 3.28 -11.96
C VAL A 463 14.66 3.74 -10.68
N PHE A 464 14.09 4.72 -9.98
CA PHE A 464 14.65 5.13 -8.71
C PHE A 464 13.57 5.43 -7.67
N ASN A 465 13.92 5.17 -6.40
CA ASN A 465 13.02 5.37 -5.26
C ASN A 465 11.65 4.66 -5.41
N SER A 466 11.60 3.60 -6.20
CA SER A 466 10.36 2.92 -6.58
C SER A 466 10.17 1.60 -5.81
N GLN A 467 8.92 1.17 -5.66
CA GLN A 467 8.54 -0.02 -4.90
C GLN A 467 7.73 -0.98 -5.76
N PHE A 468 8.12 -2.24 -5.78
CA PHE A 468 7.44 -3.32 -6.49
C PHE A 468 7.08 -4.38 -5.46
N SER A 469 5.81 -4.51 -5.07
CA SER A 469 5.45 -5.43 -4.00
C SER A 469 4.25 -6.33 -4.25
N ASP A 470 4.32 -7.57 -3.79
CA ASP A 470 3.19 -8.49 -3.75
C ASP A 470 2.51 -8.74 -5.12
N ASN A 471 3.23 -8.53 -6.23
CA ASN A 471 2.72 -8.81 -7.57
C ASN A 471 2.76 -10.32 -7.84
N GLN A 472 1.76 -10.82 -8.55
CA GLN A 472 1.63 -12.22 -8.94
C GLN A 472 1.69 -12.32 -10.46
N VAL A 473 2.66 -13.07 -10.97
CA VAL A 473 2.84 -13.34 -12.40
C VAL A 473 2.67 -14.84 -12.60
N GLU A 474 1.83 -15.23 -13.56
CA GLU A 474 1.58 -16.62 -13.91
C GLU A 474 1.78 -16.84 -15.43
N GLN A 475 2.31 -18.00 -15.83
CA GLN A 475 2.45 -18.34 -17.27
C GLN A 475 3.19 -17.26 -18.07
N ALA A 476 4.31 -16.81 -17.52
CA ALA A 476 5.25 -15.91 -18.19
C ALA A 476 6.67 -16.50 -18.13
N PRO A 477 7.58 -16.13 -19.04
CA PRO A 477 8.97 -16.58 -18.98
C PRO A 477 9.74 -16.05 -17.77
N ALA A 478 9.40 -14.85 -17.26
CA ALA A 478 10.10 -14.21 -16.15
C ALA A 478 9.18 -13.32 -15.30
N LEU A 479 9.53 -13.16 -14.02
CA LEU A 479 8.87 -12.22 -13.09
C LEU A 479 9.17 -10.77 -13.47
N PHE A 480 10.47 -10.50 -13.67
CA PHE A 480 10.99 -9.21 -14.09
C PHE A 480 11.85 -9.36 -15.35
N GLY A 481 11.74 -8.41 -16.28
CA GLY A 481 12.54 -8.32 -17.51
C GLY A 481 13.04 -6.90 -17.77
N LEU A 482 14.32 -6.74 -18.11
CA LEU A 482 14.87 -5.46 -18.56
C LEU A 482 15.53 -5.68 -19.92
N PHE A 483 15.08 -4.96 -20.94
CA PHE A 483 15.50 -5.17 -22.32
C PHE A 483 15.91 -3.88 -23.03
N ARG A 484 16.96 -4.04 -23.84
CA ARG A 484 17.46 -3.10 -24.86
C ARG A 484 17.81 -1.69 -24.36
N SER A 485 19.08 -1.34 -24.58
CA SER A 485 19.56 0.00 -24.91
C SER A 485 19.35 1.12 -23.88
N PHE A 486 20.35 1.28 -23.01
CA PHE A 486 20.47 2.32 -21.99
C PHE A 486 21.12 3.59 -22.57
N CYS A 487 20.33 4.52 -23.11
CA CYS A 487 20.80 5.83 -23.61
C CYS A 487 20.16 7.00 -22.87
N LEU A 488 20.87 8.12 -22.85
CA LEU A 488 20.36 9.39 -22.33
C LEU A 488 19.70 10.16 -23.48
N ARG A 489 18.47 10.62 -23.27
CA ARG A 489 17.77 11.45 -24.25
C ARG A 489 18.15 12.92 -24.14
N ALA A 490 18.06 13.60 -25.28
CA ALA A 490 18.12 15.06 -25.32
C ALA A 490 16.84 15.67 -24.70
N ALA A 491 16.97 16.91 -24.22
CA ALA A 491 15.82 17.68 -23.74
C ALA A 491 14.79 17.85 -24.86
N GLY A 492 13.51 17.67 -24.54
CA GLY A 492 12.42 17.82 -25.48
C GLY A 492 12.34 16.73 -26.55
N SER A 493 12.78 15.51 -26.23
CA SER A 493 12.63 14.31 -27.09
C SER A 493 11.18 13.83 -27.26
N ASP A 494 10.27 14.44 -26.52
CA ASP A 494 8.83 14.18 -26.42
C ASP A 494 7.99 14.87 -27.53
N TRP A 495 8.64 15.44 -28.55
CA TRP A 495 8.07 16.19 -29.68
C TRP A 495 7.27 17.46 -29.30
N GLN A 496 6.99 17.68 -28.02
CA GLN A 496 6.37 18.89 -27.49
C GLN A 496 7.38 19.81 -26.79
N HIS A 497 8.62 19.35 -26.63
CA HIS A 497 9.71 20.07 -25.97
C HIS A 497 9.41 20.45 -24.51
N VAL A 498 8.67 19.61 -23.79
CA VAL A 498 8.24 19.89 -22.42
C VAL A 498 9.21 19.25 -21.41
N LEU A 499 9.79 18.09 -21.74
CA LEU A 499 10.67 17.35 -20.84
C LEU A 499 12.12 17.86 -20.82
N PRO A 500 12.78 17.84 -19.65
CA PRO A 500 14.23 18.04 -19.56
C PRO A 500 15.01 16.85 -20.16
N ALA A 501 16.33 17.03 -20.35
CA ALA A 501 17.21 15.94 -20.79
C ALA A 501 17.45 14.93 -19.66
N ASP A 502 17.60 13.67 -20.01
CA ASP A 502 18.06 12.65 -19.07
C ASP A 502 19.54 12.93 -18.77
N THR A 503 19.87 13.11 -17.49
CA THR A 503 21.24 13.47 -17.06
C THR A 503 22.06 12.27 -16.60
N ALA A 504 21.39 11.17 -16.25
CA ALA A 504 21.98 9.96 -15.72
C ALA A 504 20.98 8.80 -15.86
N ILE A 505 21.50 7.58 -15.91
CA ILE A 505 20.67 6.37 -15.82
C ILE A 505 20.66 5.94 -14.36
N ARG A 506 19.46 5.89 -13.76
CA ARG A 506 19.31 5.60 -12.34
C ARG A 506 18.64 4.26 -12.14
N PHE A 507 19.31 3.36 -11.43
CA PHE A 507 18.70 2.17 -10.87
C PHE A 507 19.06 2.07 -9.39
N GLU A 508 18.42 2.90 -8.57
CA GLU A 508 18.82 3.07 -7.17
C GLU A 508 17.67 3.30 -6.19
N ASN A 509 17.89 2.87 -4.95
CA ASN A 509 16.94 3.03 -3.84
C ASN A 509 15.57 2.36 -4.09
N ASN A 510 15.53 1.28 -4.88
CA ASN A 510 14.29 0.57 -5.17
C ASN A 510 14.04 -0.58 -4.18
N VAL A 511 12.76 -0.91 -3.96
CA VAL A 511 12.36 -2.03 -3.10
C VAL A 511 11.50 -3.02 -3.87
N PHE A 512 11.93 -4.27 -3.93
CA PHE A 512 11.19 -5.39 -4.50
C PHE A 512 10.80 -6.34 -3.38
N SER A 513 9.53 -6.47 -3.02
CA SER A 513 9.10 -7.25 -1.86
C SER A 513 7.90 -8.16 -2.12
N GLY A 514 8.00 -9.46 -1.85
CA GLY A 514 6.83 -10.35 -1.83
C GLY A 514 6.26 -10.73 -3.21
N ASN A 515 6.96 -10.44 -4.32
CA ASN A 515 6.48 -10.75 -5.66
C ASN A 515 6.63 -12.25 -5.98
N VAL A 516 5.72 -12.82 -6.76
CA VAL A 516 5.66 -14.26 -7.03
C VAL A 516 5.49 -14.53 -8.52
N LEU A 517 6.34 -15.39 -9.09
CA LEU A 517 6.15 -16.03 -10.38
C LEU A 517 5.71 -17.49 -10.17
N THR A 518 4.55 -17.86 -10.70
CA THR A 518 4.05 -19.24 -10.72
C THR A 518 3.96 -19.78 -12.14
N LYS A 519 4.17 -21.09 -12.30
CA LYS A 519 4.14 -21.79 -13.61
C LYS A 519 4.95 -21.06 -14.71
N PRO A 520 6.28 -20.93 -14.57
CA PRO A 520 7.11 -20.35 -15.63
C PRO A 520 6.92 -21.11 -16.94
N LEU A 521 6.87 -20.40 -18.08
CA LEU A 521 6.84 -21.05 -19.39
C LEU A 521 8.20 -21.74 -19.66
N THR A 522 8.20 -23.06 -19.82
CA THR A 522 9.40 -23.89 -20.03
C THR A 522 9.72 -24.07 -21.52
N GLY A 523 11.01 -24.07 -21.89
CA GLY A 523 11.47 -24.34 -23.27
C GLY A 523 12.27 -23.24 -23.96
N SER A 524 12.38 -22.07 -23.35
CA SER A 524 13.37 -21.05 -23.71
C SER A 524 14.60 -21.22 -22.81
N THR A 525 15.81 -20.94 -23.30
CA THR A 525 17.05 -20.85 -22.50
C THR A 525 16.99 -19.76 -21.40
N SER A 526 15.84 -19.14 -21.17
CA SER A 526 15.58 -18.05 -20.23
C SER A 526 15.47 -18.57 -18.80
N ARG A 527 16.42 -18.13 -17.98
CA ARG A 527 16.38 -18.25 -16.52
C ARG A 527 15.16 -17.49 -15.99
N ALA A 528 14.51 -18.02 -14.95
CA ALA A 528 13.23 -17.55 -14.39
C ALA A 528 13.25 -16.12 -13.76
N SER A 529 14.33 -15.36 -13.93
CA SER A 529 14.43 -13.96 -13.56
C SER A 529 15.56 -13.30 -14.35
N TYR A 530 15.25 -12.28 -15.15
CA TYR A 530 16.24 -11.55 -15.93
C TYR A 530 16.22 -10.07 -15.55
N PHE A 531 16.88 -9.74 -14.44
CA PHE A 531 17.30 -8.37 -14.16
C PHE A 531 18.63 -8.11 -14.84
N ASN A 532 18.61 -7.95 -16.17
CA ASN A 532 19.82 -7.73 -16.93
C ASN A 532 20.20 -6.26 -16.98
N PHE A 533 21.25 -5.93 -16.23
CA PHE A 533 21.96 -4.66 -16.33
C PHE A 533 23.18 -4.83 -17.21
N SER A 534 22.97 -4.84 -18.52
CA SER A 534 24.07 -4.79 -19.47
C SER A 534 24.15 -3.39 -20.03
N PHE A 535 25.18 -2.62 -19.67
CA PHE A 535 25.46 -1.32 -20.26
C PHE A 535 26.43 -1.53 -21.43
N PRO A 536 25.96 -1.56 -22.69
CA PRO A 536 26.84 -1.67 -23.83
C PRO A 536 27.55 -0.32 -24.06
N PHE A 537 28.58 -0.02 -23.27
CA PHE A 537 29.47 1.09 -23.57
C PHE A 537 30.09 0.90 -24.99
N ASP A 538 30.33 -0.36 -25.38
CA ASP A 538 31.08 -0.70 -26.60
C ASP A 538 30.30 -1.43 -27.70
N SER A 539 29.01 -1.77 -27.52
CA SER A 539 28.23 -2.42 -28.60
C SER A 539 27.70 -1.40 -29.62
N GLN A 540 27.62 -1.78 -30.90
CA GLN A 540 27.16 -0.90 -31.99
C GLN A 540 25.65 -0.59 -31.96
N ASN A 541 24.86 -1.20 -31.06
CA ASN A 541 23.38 -1.17 -31.08
C ASN A 541 22.74 -0.43 -29.87
N ALA A 542 23.47 0.43 -29.15
CA ALA A 542 23.06 0.83 -27.80
C ALA A 542 21.99 1.94 -27.70
N CYS A 543 21.81 2.79 -28.72
CA CYS A 543 20.84 3.90 -28.68
C CYS A 543 19.81 3.74 -29.78
N SER A 544 18.63 4.32 -29.58
CA SER A 544 17.59 4.35 -30.60
C SER A 544 17.97 5.34 -31.73
N ILE A 545 17.13 5.46 -32.75
CA ILE A 545 17.32 6.39 -33.87
C ILE A 545 16.91 7.83 -33.55
N VAL A 546 16.48 8.15 -32.32
CA VAL A 546 16.06 9.52 -31.99
C VAL A 546 17.27 10.47 -32.03
N PRO A 547 17.20 11.57 -32.78
CA PRO A 547 18.29 12.54 -32.87
C PRO A 547 18.69 13.10 -31.50
N GLY A 548 19.99 13.16 -31.23
CA GLY A 548 20.53 13.73 -29.99
C GLY A 548 20.63 12.75 -28.82
N GLU A 549 20.13 11.51 -28.97
CA GLU A 549 20.46 10.44 -28.04
C GLU A 549 21.97 10.17 -28.02
N ARG A 550 22.47 9.82 -26.84
CA ARG A 550 23.85 9.34 -26.69
C ARG A 550 23.95 8.25 -25.64
N LYS A 551 25.02 7.46 -25.77
CA LYS A 551 25.42 6.52 -24.72
C LYS A 551 25.78 7.28 -23.44
N PRO A 552 25.39 6.77 -22.26
CA PRO A 552 25.92 7.26 -21.00
C PRO A 552 27.40 6.91 -20.90
N THR A 553 28.15 7.75 -20.19
CA THR A 553 29.47 7.41 -19.69
C THR A 553 29.36 6.64 -18.37
N PRO A 554 30.39 5.90 -17.94
CA PRO A 554 30.36 5.22 -16.64
C PRO A 554 30.03 6.14 -15.46
N ALA A 555 30.37 7.44 -15.52
CA ALA A 555 30.08 8.42 -14.46
C ALA A 555 28.59 8.80 -14.37
N GLU A 556 27.82 8.56 -15.42
CA GLU A 556 26.39 8.91 -15.55
C GLU A 556 25.47 7.73 -15.20
N VAL A 557 26.04 6.58 -14.87
CA VAL A 557 25.28 5.42 -14.39
C VAL A 557 25.26 5.44 -12.86
N LYS A 558 24.06 5.44 -12.26
CA LYS A 558 23.83 5.47 -10.82
C LYS A 558 23.12 4.19 -10.39
N LEU A 559 23.83 3.34 -9.64
CA LEU A 559 23.33 2.05 -9.17
C LEU A 559 23.61 1.92 -7.66
N GLY A 560 22.60 1.54 -6.88
CA GLY A 560 22.81 1.26 -5.46
C GLY A 560 21.53 1.18 -4.63
N ASN A 561 21.62 0.56 -3.46
CA ASN A 561 20.53 0.50 -2.46
C ASN A 561 19.22 -0.13 -2.96
N ASN A 562 19.29 -1.09 -3.89
CA ASN A 562 18.12 -1.86 -4.29
C ASN A 562 17.94 -3.05 -3.32
N ILE A 563 16.73 -3.21 -2.78
CA ILE A 563 16.40 -4.21 -1.76
C ILE A 563 15.47 -5.26 -2.35
N PHE A 564 15.80 -6.54 -2.23
CA PHE A 564 14.94 -7.65 -2.66
C PHE A 564 14.54 -8.51 -1.47
N LYS A 565 13.27 -8.49 -1.06
CA LYS A 565 12.77 -9.21 0.13
C LYS A 565 11.65 -10.19 -0.24
N ASN A 566 11.72 -11.44 0.22
CA ASN A 566 10.61 -12.42 0.11
C ASN A 566 10.04 -12.61 -1.31
N ASN A 567 10.82 -12.41 -2.37
CA ASN A 567 10.36 -12.65 -3.74
C ASN A 567 10.51 -14.15 -4.10
N ASN A 568 9.55 -14.69 -4.84
CA ASN A 568 9.57 -16.04 -5.39
C ASN A 568 9.68 -15.97 -6.92
N PHE A 569 10.82 -16.34 -7.47
CA PHE A 569 11.09 -16.32 -8.91
C PHE A 569 10.68 -17.62 -9.64
N GLY A 570 9.90 -18.51 -9.01
CA GLY A 570 9.29 -19.65 -9.69
C GLY A 570 10.23 -20.81 -10.07
N SER A 571 11.48 -20.83 -9.60
CA SER A 571 12.42 -21.95 -9.79
C SER A 571 13.12 -22.36 -8.49
N GLU A 572 13.46 -23.65 -8.34
CA GLU A 572 14.22 -24.16 -7.20
C GLU A 572 15.73 -23.84 -7.26
N THR A 573 16.25 -23.36 -8.40
CA THR A 573 17.70 -23.24 -8.65
C THR A 573 18.19 -21.92 -9.23
N GLY A 574 17.31 -20.94 -9.48
CA GLY A 574 17.67 -19.67 -10.11
C GLY A 574 17.59 -18.47 -9.17
N TYR A 575 18.73 -18.05 -8.63
CA TYR A 575 18.90 -16.67 -8.12
C TYR A 575 18.80 -15.67 -9.29
N PRO A 576 18.39 -14.41 -9.06
CA PRO A 576 18.40 -13.39 -10.09
C PRO A 576 19.80 -13.24 -10.72
N TYR A 577 19.85 -13.23 -12.05
CA TYR A 577 21.08 -13.06 -12.81
C TYR A 577 21.34 -11.58 -13.11
N PHE A 578 22.52 -11.09 -12.73
CA PHE A 578 23.02 -9.75 -13.03
C PHE A 578 24.27 -9.91 -13.90
N ASP A 579 24.33 -9.21 -15.04
CA ASP A 579 25.47 -9.26 -15.96
C ASP A 579 26.72 -8.57 -15.34
N GLY A 580 27.88 -9.21 -15.48
CA GLY A 580 29.12 -8.90 -14.75
C GLY A 580 29.92 -7.70 -15.25
N SER A 581 29.37 -6.88 -16.16
CA SER A 581 30.05 -5.70 -16.73
C SER A 581 30.13 -4.50 -15.76
N LEU A 582 29.50 -4.60 -14.59
CA LEU A 582 29.42 -3.57 -13.56
C LEU A 582 30.63 -3.61 -12.61
N ASN A 583 31.79 -3.16 -13.09
CA ASN A 583 32.96 -2.94 -12.25
C ASN A 583 32.71 -1.82 -11.20
N GLY A 584 32.17 -2.19 -10.03
CA GLY A 584 32.29 -1.39 -8.80
C GLY A 584 31.09 -0.54 -8.36
N ALA A 585 29.88 -0.75 -8.87
CA ALA A 585 28.70 0.00 -8.43
C ALA A 585 27.59 -0.92 -7.88
N GLY A 586 27.27 -0.75 -6.59
CA GLY A 586 26.00 -1.15 -5.99
C GLY A 586 25.99 -2.48 -5.24
N VAL A 587 25.93 -2.40 -3.91
CA VAL A 587 25.58 -3.51 -3.02
C VAL A 587 24.12 -3.93 -3.28
N ILE A 588 23.89 -5.23 -3.47
CA ILE A 588 22.55 -5.83 -3.52
C ILE A 588 22.30 -6.45 -2.14
N VAL A 589 21.18 -6.09 -1.50
CA VAL A 589 20.79 -6.69 -0.22
C VAL A 589 19.66 -7.68 -0.48
N ASP A 590 19.94 -8.97 -0.27
CA ASP A 590 18.90 -9.99 -0.33
C ASP A 590 18.00 -9.95 0.91
N GLY A 591 16.88 -10.68 0.85
CA GLY A 591 15.83 -10.65 1.85
C GLY A 591 16.21 -11.20 3.22
N GLY A 592 17.43 -11.73 3.37
CA GLY A 592 18.02 -12.17 4.63
C GLY A 592 18.95 -11.15 5.29
N GLY A 593 19.18 -9.98 4.66
CA GLY A 593 20.14 -8.98 5.14
C GLY A 593 21.58 -9.24 4.67
N ASN A 594 21.77 -10.12 3.68
CA ASN A 594 23.09 -10.44 3.16
C ASN A 594 23.56 -9.33 2.21
N VAL A 595 24.83 -8.96 2.31
CA VAL A 595 25.49 -8.02 1.39
C VAL A 595 26.01 -8.84 0.20
N CYS A 596 25.40 -8.64 -0.96
CA CYS A 596 25.83 -9.29 -2.20
C CYS A 596 26.78 -8.35 -2.96
N SER A 597 27.94 -8.89 -3.36
CA SER A 597 28.97 -8.17 -4.13
C SER A 597 29.31 -8.90 -5.41
N VAL A 598 29.70 -8.15 -6.44
CA VAL A 598 30.22 -8.71 -7.71
C VAL A 598 31.60 -9.30 -7.43
N VAL A 599 31.74 -10.63 -7.53
CA VAL A 599 33.05 -11.26 -7.47
C VAL A 599 33.74 -11.04 -8.81
N LYS A 600 34.98 -10.54 -8.77
CA LYS A 600 35.75 -10.11 -9.94
C LYS A 600 36.19 -11.25 -10.87
N GLU A 601 35.90 -12.49 -10.49
CA GLU A 601 36.36 -13.69 -11.18
C GLU A 601 35.18 -14.66 -11.28
N VAL A 602 34.91 -15.12 -12.51
CA VAL A 602 33.92 -16.11 -12.91
C VAL A 602 32.50 -15.57 -13.18
N ASN A 603 32.05 -15.81 -14.42
CA ASN A 603 30.65 -15.67 -14.82
C ASN A 603 29.76 -16.54 -13.89
N TYR A 604 28.76 -15.93 -13.22
CA TYR A 604 27.72 -16.49 -12.29
C TYR A 604 28.10 -16.69 -10.81
N PRO A 605 27.16 -16.54 -9.83
CA PRO A 605 26.14 -15.50 -9.57
C PRO A 605 26.58 -14.58 -8.39
N LEU A 606 25.72 -13.66 -7.96
CA LEU A 606 25.92 -12.82 -6.76
C LEU A 606 26.25 -13.69 -5.53
N ILE A 607 27.46 -13.52 -4.95
CA ILE A 607 27.76 -14.09 -3.64
C ILE A 607 27.21 -13.15 -2.58
N CYS A 608 26.16 -13.59 -1.91
CA CYS A 608 25.56 -12.93 -0.76
C CYS A 608 26.20 -13.48 0.51
N ASN A 609 26.94 -12.64 1.23
CA ASN A 609 27.56 -13.04 2.49
C ASN A 609 26.57 -12.86 3.65
N ALA A 610 26.40 -13.92 4.45
CA ALA A 610 25.64 -13.88 5.69
C ALA A 610 26.20 -12.82 6.64
N LYS A 611 25.31 -12.03 7.23
CA LYS A 611 25.67 -11.11 8.30
C LYS A 611 25.74 -11.80 9.65
#